data_AF-A0A7S4PHR4-F1
#
_entry.id   AF-A0A7S4PHR4-F1
#
_cell.length_a   1.000
_cell.length_b   1.000
_cell.length_c   1.000
_cell.angle_alpha   90.00
_cell.angle_beta   90.00
_cell.angle_gamma   90.00
#
_symmetry.space_group_name_H-M   'P 1'
#
loop_
_entity.id
_entity.type
_entity.pdbx_description
1 polymer ?
#
loop_
_entity_poly.entity_id
_entity_poly.type
_entity_poly.pdbx_seq_one_letter_code
_entity_poly.pdbx_strand_id
1 'polypeptide(L)'
;LLQKEEELKMSLSELEKQLLQQLAESQGNVLENKELIQKLTDIKNSSIEIKDALRNSAELQLKLDDEREVYRPFARTASGTFFLIQALKSLNYMYQFDLPTYIFQFQNTLKNSSSANEVEDRLRILVSTLKRNLFYFVGRSLFKD
;
A
#
# COMPACT_ATOMS: atom_id res chain seq x y z
N LEU A 1 4.56 7.89 1.55
CA LEU A 1 5.13 7.20 2.74
C LEU A 1 6.24 6.25 2.31
N LEU A 2 5.95 5.20 1.53
CA LEU A 2 6.95 4.25 1.02
C LEU A 2 8.14 4.91 0.29
N GLN A 3 7.87 5.79 -0.68
CA GLN A 3 8.95 6.49 -1.39
C GLN A 3 9.88 7.29 -0.46
N LYS A 4 9.31 7.97 0.55
CA LYS A 4 10.07 8.75 1.53
C LYS A 4 10.89 7.86 2.47
N GLU A 5 10.39 6.66 2.79
CA GLU A 5 11.13 5.67 3.56
C GLU A 5 12.32 5.12 2.76
N GLU A 6 12.14 4.84 1.48
CA GLU A 6 13.23 4.41 0.58
C GLU A 6 14.32 5.49 0.47
N GLU A 7 13.93 6.74 0.31
CA GLU A 7 14.85 7.88 0.31
C GLU A 7 15.65 7.97 1.62
N LEU A 8 15.00 7.83 2.78
CA LEU A 8 15.67 7.84 4.09
C LEU A 8 16.64 6.67 4.25
N LYS A 9 16.29 5.46 3.76
CA LYS A 9 17.19 4.29 3.78
C LYS A 9 18.42 4.52 2.90
N MET A 10 18.26 5.12 1.72
CA MET A 10 19.38 5.48 0.85
C MET A 10 20.30 6.49 1.52
N SER A 11 19.75 7.59 2.06
CA SER A 11 20.51 8.62 2.76
C SER A 11 21.26 8.05 3.97
N LEU A 12 20.65 7.12 4.72
CA LEU A 12 21.31 6.43 5.82
C LEU A 12 22.53 5.62 5.34
N SER A 13 22.38 4.89 4.23
CA SER A 13 23.47 4.10 3.65
C SER A 13 24.61 4.99 3.15
N GLU A 14 24.30 6.15 2.55
CA GLU A 14 25.32 7.11 2.13
C GLU A 14 26.07 7.70 3.32
N LEU A 15 25.38 8.11 4.38
CA LEU A 15 26.01 8.62 5.60
C LEU A 15 26.90 7.57 6.28
N GLU A 16 26.47 6.31 6.33
CA GLU A 16 27.28 5.22 6.87
C GLU A 16 28.53 4.93 6.01
N LYS A 17 28.42 5.03 4.68
CA LYS A 17 29.59 4.94 3.77
C LYS A 17 30.55 6.10 3.96
N GLN A 18 30.03 7.33 4.06
CA GLN A 18 30.85 8.53 4.30
C GLN A 18 31.60 8.43 5.64
N LEU A 19 30.93 7.94 6.69
CA LEU A 19 31.56 7.69 7.99
C LEU A 19 32.74 6.71 7.87
N LEU A 20 32.52 5.57 7.21
CA LEU A 20 33.55 4.55 7.00
C LEU A 20 34.73 5.06 6.16
N GLN A 21 34.43 5.82 5.11
CA GLN A 21 35.45 6.44 4.26
C GLN A 21 36.30 7.43 5.06
N GLN A 22 35.68 8.32 5.84
CA GLN A 22 36.42 9.30 6.65
C GLN A 22 37.28 8.63 7.73
N LEU A 23 36.82 7.52 8.31
CA LEU A 23 37.62 6.72 9.24
C LEU A 23 38.83 6.07 8.53
N ALA A 24 38.62 5.49 7.35
CA ALA A 24 39.66 4.82 6.58
C ALA A 24 40.73 5.76 5.99
N GLU A 25 40.31 6.97 5.58
CA GLU A 25 41.21 8.00 5.02
C GLU A 25 41.99 8.77 6.10
N SER A 26 41.60 8.65 7.37
CA SER A 26 42.29 9.33 8.46
C SER A 26 43.70 8.76 8.65
N GLN A 27 44.72 9.56 8.31
CA GLN A 27 46.13 9.28 8.58
C GLN A 27 46.63 10.22 9.68
N GLY A 28 47.30 9.67 10.70
CA GLY A 28 47.79 10.42 11.88
C GLY A 28 46.94 10.20 13.14
N ASN A 29 47.21 10.96 14.20
CA ASN A 29 46.47 10.85 15.47
C ASN A 29 45.05 11.44 15.32
N VAL A 30 44.05 10.58 15.15
CA VAL A 30 42.64 10.94 14.96
C VAL A 30 42.11 11.86 16.07
N LEU A 31 42.66 11.74 17.29
CA LEU A 31 42.28 12.55 18.45
C LEU A 31 42.72 14.02 18.35
N GLU A 32 43.73 14.33 17.52
CA GLU A 32 44.24 15.69 17.34
C GLU A 32 43.49 16.45 16.23
N ASN A 33 42.80 15.73 15.33
CA ASN A 33 42.05 16.34 14.24
C ASN A 33 40.62 16.72 14.67
N LYS A 34 40.50 17.91 15.28
CA LYS A 34 39.21 18.46 15.72
C LYS A 34 38.16 18.60 14.61
N GLU A 35 38.59 18.86 13.37
CA GLU A 35 37.67 18.98 12.23
C GLU A 35 37.06 17.63 11.85
N LEU A 36 37.85 16.57 11.87
CA LEU A 36 37.38 15.20 11.64
C LEU A 36 36.41 14.75 12.75
N ILE A 37 36.73 15.04 14.01
CA ILE A 37 35.85 14.71 15.14
C ILE A 37 34.49 15.41 15.01
N GLN A 38 34.47 16.67 14.60
CA GLN A 38 33.22 17.41 14.38
C GLN A 38 32.39 16.76 13.26
N LYS A 39 33.00 16.47 12.10
CA LYS A 39 32.32 15.82 10.98
C LYS A 39 31.75 14.45 11.35
N LEU A 40 32.51 13.63 12.09
CA LEU A 40 32.04 12.32 12.57
C LEU A 40 30.85 12.46 13.55
N THR A 41 30.86 13.51 14.38
CA THR A 41 29.76 13.80 15.30
C THR A 41 28.50 14.23 14.54
N ASP A 42 28.65 15.08 13.52
CA ASP A 42 27.54 15.53 12.69
C ASP A 42 26.92 14.37 11.90
N ILE A 43 27.74 13.53 11.25
CA ILE A 43 27.28 12.33 10.53
C ILE A 43 26.57 11.36 11.47
N LYS A 44 27.11 11.15 12.68
CA LYS A 44 26.48 10.29 13.70
C LYS A 44 25.12 10.85 14.11
N ASN A 45 25.01 12.15 14.37
CA ASN A 45 23.75 12.78 14.76
C ASN A 45 22.70 12.66 13.64
N SER A 46 23.07 12.97 12.39
CA SER A 46 22.17 12.80 11.24
C SER A 46 21.75 11.33 11.03
N SER A 47 22.65 10.37 11.23
CA SER A 47 22.31 8.93 11.17
C SER A 47 21.30 8.54 12.25
N ILE A 48 21.43 9.05 13.47
CA ILE A 48 20.49 8.81 14.57
C ILE A 48 19.12 9.41 14.23
N GLU A 49 19.07 10.65 13.75
CA GLU A 49 17.82 11.32 13.36
C GLU A 49 17.08 10.54 12.25
N ILE A 50 17.80 10.06 11.24
CA ILE A 50 17.22 9.25 10.16
C ILE A 50 16.73 7.91 10.68
N LYS A 51 17.47 7.26 11.59
CA LYS A 51 17.05 6.00 12.24
C LYS A 51 15.76 6.19 13.04
N ASP A 52 15.65 7.28 13.79
CA ASP A 52 14.42 7.62 14.52
C ASP A 52 13.25 7.92 13.57
N ALA A 53 13.50 8.65 12.47
CA ALA A 53 12.48 8.90 11.46
C ALA A 53 11.98 7.61 10.78
N LEU A 54 12.89 6.67 10.48
CA LEU A 54 12.54 5.36 9.94
C LEU A 54 11.72 4.53 10.94
N ARG A 55 12.10 4.53 12.22
CA ARG A 55 11.32 3.86 13.28
C ARG A 55 9.90 4.41 13.37
N ASN A 56 9.75 5.74 13.43
CA ASN A 56 8.45 6.39 13.48
C ASN A 56 7.61 6.09 12.23
N SER A 57 8.23 6.04 11.05
CA SER A 57 7.53 5.65 9.81
C SER A 57 7.06 4.20 9.85
N ALA A 58 7.83 3.28 10.42
CA ALA A 58 7.44 1.88 10.53
C ALA A 58 6.24 1.71 11.47
N GLU A 59 6.22 2.42 12.61
CA GLU A 59 5.06 2.43 13.51
C GLU A 59 3.81 3.00 12.84
N LEU A 60 3.96 4.05 12.03
CA LEU A 60 2.86 4.62 11.26
C LEU A 60 2.34 3.65 10.20
N GLN A 61 3.22 2.88 9.55
CA GLN A 61 2.81 1.88 8.56
C GLN A 61 1.99 0.77 9.19
N LEU A 62 2.38 0.28 10.38
CA LEU A 62 1.60 -0.72 11.09
C LEU A 62 0.17 -0.23 11.37
N LYS A 63 0.03 1.00 11.88
CA LYS A 63 -1.29 1.61 12.11
C LYS A 63 -2.10 1.76 10.81
N LEU A 64 -1.45 2.17 9.73
CA LEU A 64 -2.11 2.30 8.43
C LEU A 64 -2.55 0.94 7.88
N ASP A 65 -1.75 -0.10 8.08
CA ASP A 65 -2.09 -1.45 7.64
C ASP A 65 -3.26 -1.99 8.47
N ASP A 66 -3.31 -1.74 9.78
CA ASP A 66 -4.47 -2.07 10.63
C ASP A 66 -5.75 -1.39 10.11
N GLU A 67 -5.69 -0.11 9.76
CA GLU A 67 -6.82 0.61 9.16
C GLU A 67 -7.24 0.03 7.79
N ARG A 68 -6.28 -0.46 7.01
CA ARG A 68 -6.53 -1.09 5.70
C ARG A 68 -7.14 -2.48 5.83
N GLU A 69 -6.75 -3.25 6.84
CA GLU A 69 -7.24 -4.61 7.07
C GLU A 69 -8.76 -4.66 7.23
N VAL A 70 -9.36 -3.60 7.76
CA VAL A 70 -10.82 -3.46 7.87
C VAL A 70 -11.51 -3.63 6.50
N TYR A 71 -10.88 -3.22 5.40
CA TYR A 71 -11.44 -3.32 4.04
C TYR A 71 -11.13 -4.65 3.33
N ARG A 72 -10.22 -5.47 3.87
CA ARG A 72 -9.80 -6.74 3.25
C ARG A 72 -10.96 -7.72 2.99
N PRO A 73 -11.97 -7.87 3.87
CA PRO A 73 -13.12 -8.75 3.61
C PRO A 73 -13.93 -8.34 2.36
N PHE A 74 -14.11 -7.04 2.15
CA PHE A 74 -14.79 -6.51 0.96
C PHE A 74 -13.95 -6.78 -0.31
N ALA A 75 -12.64 -6.50 -0.25
CA ALA A 75 -11.73 -6.78 -1.36
C ALA A 75 -11.72 -8.27 -1.74
N ARG A 76 -11.73 -9.19 -0.76
CA ARG A 76 -11.82 -10.64 -1.00
C ARG A 76 -13.13 -11.03 -1.68
N THR A 77 -14.25 -10.43 -1.29
CA THR A 77 -15.54 -10.69 -1.91
C THR A 77 -15.59 -10.17 -3.34
N ALA A 78 -15.05 -8.97 -3.57
CA ALA A 78 -14.98 -8.37 -4.89
C ALA A 78 -14.06 -9.17 -5.83
N SER A 79 -12.89 -9.61 -5.37
CA SER A 79 -12.01 -10.45 -6.20
C SER A 79 -12.64 -11.80 -6.53
N GLY A 80 -13.26 -12.46 -5.54
CA GLY A 80 -13.98 -13.71 -5.74
C GLY A 80 -15.11 -13.57 -6.78
N THR A 81 -15.87 -12.48 -6.71
CA THR A 81 -16.98 -12.25 -7.66
C THR A 81 -16.47 -12.02 -9.09
N PHE A 82 -15.34 -11.32 -9.26
CA PHE A 82 -14.73 -11.16 -10.59
C PHE A 82 -14.35 -12.50 -11.22
N PHE A 83 -13.69 -13.38 -10.46
CA PHE A 83 -13.31 -14.69 -10.97
C PHE A 83 -14.51 -15.59 -11.25
N LEU A 84 -15.58 -15.49 -10.44
CA LEU A 84 -16.84 -16.18 -10.73
C LEU A 84 -17.47 -15.71 -12.05
N ILE A 85 -17.47 -14.41 -12.31
CA ILE A 85 -17.96 -13.86 -13.57
C ILE A 85 -17.10 -14.35 -14.74
N GLN A 86 -15.77 -14.41 -14.58
CA GLN A 86 -14.91 -14.94 -15.64
C GLN A 86 -15.07 -16.43 -15.90
N ALA A 87 -15.49 -17.21 -14.89
CA ALA A 87 -15.79 -18.62 -15.08
C ALA A 87 -17.00 -18.83 -16.02
N LEU A 88 -17.88 -17.85 -16.21
CA LEU A 88 -19.04 -17.96 -17.11
C LEU A 88 -18.65 -18.18 -18.58
N LYS A 89 -17.46 -17.72 -18.98
CA LYS A 89 -16.90 -17.97 -20.32
C LYS A 89 -16.79 -19.47 -20.64
N SER A 90 -16.62 -20.32 -19.62
CA SER A 90 -16.56 -21.77 -19.80
C SER A 90 -17.89 -22.39 -20.22
N LEU A 91 -19.02 -21.74 -19.90
CA LEU A 91 -20.36 -22.19 -20.28
C LEU A 91 -20.71 -21.74 -21.69
N ASN A 92 -20.38 -20.50 -22.03
CA ASN A 92 -20.54 -19.95 -23.37
C ASN A 92 -19.46 -18.91 -23.64
N TYR A 93 -18.77 -19.02 -24.78
CA TYR A 93 -17.70 -18.10 -25.19
C TYR A 93 -18.15 -16.62 -25.20
N MET A 94 -19.43 -16.35 -25.46
CA MET A 94 -20.00 -15.00 -25.49
C MET A 94 -20.11 -14.35 -24.10
N TYR A 95 -20.10 -15.14 -23.02
CA TYR A 95 -20.13 -14.63 -21.63
C TYR A 95 -18.73 -14.23 -21.15
N GLN A 96 -18.11 -13.30 -21.89
CA GLN A 96 -16.80 -12.75 -21.56
C GLN A 96 -16.96 -11.31 -21.05
N PHE A 97 -16.40 -11.03 -19.88
CA PHE A 97 -16.40 -9.71 -19.27
C PHE A 97 -14.95 -9.29 -18.99
N ASP A 98 -14.61 -8.06 -19.35
CA ASP A 98 -13.26 -7.54 -19.15
C ASP A 98 -13.09 -6.89 -17.76
N LEU A 99 -11.84 -6.82 -17.31
CA LEU A 99 -11.50 -6.23 -16.03
C LEU A 99 -11.85 -4.73 -15.95
N PRO A 100 -11.65 -3.90 -16.99
CA PRO A 100 -12.05 -2.48 -16.96
C PRO A 100 -13.53 -2.27 -16.67
N THR A 101 -14.43 -3.05 -17.29
CA THR A 101 -15.88 -2.94 -17.02
C THR A 101 -16.19 -3.33 -15.59
N TYR A 102 -15.54 -4.38 -15.07
CA TYR A 102 -15.69 -4.78 -13.68
C TYR A 102 -15.25 -3.67 -12.70
N ILE A 103 -14.07 -3.08 -12.93
CA ILE A 103 -13.54 -1.98 -12.12
C ILE A 103 -14.49 -0.78 -12.15
N PHE A 104 -15.05 -0.45 -13.31
CA PHE A 104 -16.04 0.62 -13.42
C PHE A 104 -17.28 0.37 -12.54
N GLN A 105 -17.83 -0.85 -12.56
CA GLN A 105 -18.97 -1.21 -11.70
C GLN A 105 -18.62 -1.21 -10.21
N PHE A 106 -17.42 -1.66 -9.87
CA PHE A 106 -16.89 -1.61 -8.51
C PHE A 106 -16.78 -0.15 -8.00
N GLN A 107 -16.19 0.74 -8.80
CA GLN A 107 -16.07 2.17 -8.46
C GLN A 107 -17.44 2.85 -8.35
N ASN A 108 -18.39 2.52 -9.24
CA ASN A 108 -19.75 3.04 -9.16
C ASN A 108 -20.44 2.59 -7.87
N THR A 109 -20.21 1.35 -7.44
CA THR A 109 -20.75 0.85 -6.18
C THR A 109 -20.19 1.62 -4.99
N LEU A 110 -18.89 1.93 -4.99
CA LEU A 110 -18.26 2.75 -3.93
C LEU A 110 -18.82 4.18 -3.87
N LYS A 111 -19.13 4.78 -5.02
CA LYS A 111 -19.68 6.14 -5.11
C LYS A 111 -21.14 6.24 -4.71
N ASN A 112 -21.95 5.22 -5.06
CA ASN A 112 -23.41 5.28 -4.94
C ASN A 112 -23.97 4.53 -3.72
N SER A 113 -23.12 3.86 -2.92
CA SER A 113 -23.56 3.18 -1.71
C SER A 113 -23.96 4.17 -0.62
N SER A 114 -25.03 3.87 0.11
CA SER A 114 -25.47 4.64 1.28
C SER A 114 -24.38 4.73 2.33
N SER A 115 -24.23 5.92 2.94
CA SER A 115 -23.36 6.12 4.09
C SER A 115 -23.93 5.42 5.32
N ALA A 116 -23.06 4.78 6.10
CA ALA A 116 -23.38 4.26 7.44
C ALA A 116 -22.41 4.88 8.46
N ASN A 117 -22.83 4.92 9.72
CA ASN A 117 -22.03 5.48 10.82
C ASN A 117 -20.85 4.56 11.19
N GLU A 118 -21.05 3.25 11.09
CA GLU A 118 -20.01 2.24 11.36
C GLU A 118 -19.41 1.69 10.07
N VAL A 119 -18.10 1.47 10.07
CA VAL A 119 -17.35 0.97 8.90
C VAL A 119 -17.81 -0.44 8.54
N GLU A 120 -18.06 -1.30 9.54
CA GLU A 120 -18.49 -2.68 9.29
C GLU A 120 -19.86 -2.73 8.61
N ASP A 121 -20.81 -1.92 9.05
CA ASP A 121 -22.13 -1.80 8.41
C ASP A 121 -22.01 -1.26 6.99
N ARG A 122 -21.15 -0.25 6.78
CA ARG A 122 -20.87 0.27 5.44
C ARG A 122 -20.33 -0.82 4.52
N LEU A 123 -19.42 -1.67 5.01
CA LEU A 123 -18.87 -2.79 4.24
C LEU A 123 -19.94 -3.82 3.88
N ARG A 124 -20.85 -4.15 4.80
CA ARG A 124 -21.99 -5.05 4.53
C ARG A 124 -22.92 -4.50 3.45
N ILE A 125 -23.22 -3.19 3.50
CA ILE A 125 -24.02 -2.50 2.49
C ILE A 125 -23.29 -2.52 1.13
N LEU A 126 -21.98 -2.23 1.12
CA LEU A 126 -21.15 -2.25 -0.08
C LEU A 126 -21.12 -3.64 -0.74
N VAL A 127 -20.90 -4.69 0.05
CA VAL A 127 -20.93 -6.09 -0.45
C VAL A 127 -22.29 -6.40 -1.10
N SER A 128 -23.38 -6.08 -0.41
CA SER A 128 -24.73 -6.39 -0.87
C SER A 128 -25.07 -5.61 -2.15
N THR A 129 -24.70 -4.33 -2.19
CA THR A 129 -24.89 -3.46 -3.35
C THR A 129 -24.06 -3.93 -4.54
N LEU A 130 -22.79 -4.30 -4.32
CA LEU A 130 -21.91 -4.81 -5.38
C LEU A 130 -22.49 -6.08 -6.01
N LYS A 131 -22.87 -7.05 -5.17
CA LYS A 131 -23.47 -8.31 -5.63
C LYS A 131 -24.74 -8.06 -6.45
N ARG A 132 -25.64 -7.20 -5.96
CA ARG A 132 -26.88 -6.84 -6.65
C ARG A 132 -26.60 -6.20 -8.02
N ASN A 133 -25.70 -5.22 -8.07
CA ASN A 133 -25.35 -4.52 -9.30
C ASN A 133 -24.74 -5.47 -10.34
N LEU A 134 -23.80 -6.31 -9.91
CA LEU A 134 -23.17 -7.30 -10.79
C LEU A 134 -24.16 -8.37 -11.25
N PHE A 135 -25.05 -8.83 -10.37
CA PHE A 135 -26.09 -9.79 -10.74
C PHE A 135 -27.00 -9.24 -11.86
N TYR A 136 -27.47 -7.99 -11.74
CA TYR A 136 -28.27 -7.39 -12.81
C TYR A 136 -27.45 -7.13 -14.08
N PHE A 137 -26.20 -6.71 -13.95
CA PHE A 137 -25.31 -6.44 -15.09
C PHE A 137 -25.05 -7.72 -15.90
N VAL A 138 -24.65 -8.80 -15.23
CA VAL A 138 -24.42 -10.09 -15.86
C VAL A 138 -25.73 -10.68 -16.34
N GLY A 139 -26.79 -10.67 -15.52
CA GLY A 139 -28.09 -11.24 -15.86
C GLY A 139 -28.74 -10.62 -17.09
N ARG A 140 -28.52 -9.32 -17.37
CA ARG A 140 -28.96 -8.66 -18.61
C ARG A 140 -28.22 -9.17 -19.86
N SER A 141 -27.04 -9.73 -19.68
CA SER A 141 -26.17 -10.23 -20.74
C SER A 141 -26.35 -11.74 -20.98
N LEU A 142 -27.02 -12.44 -20.06
CA LEU A 142 -27.31 -13.86 -20.20
C LEU A 142 -28.51 -14.08 -21.13
N PHE A 143 -28.48 -15.16 -21.90
CA PHE A 143 -29.60 -15.56 -22.74
C PHE A 143 -30.72 -16.12 -21.84
N LYS A 144 -31.98 -15.80 -22.18
CA LYS A 144 -33.13 -16.53 -21.65
C LYS A 144 -33.27 -17.80 -22.49
N ASP A 145 -33.16 -18.96 -21.85
CA ASP A 145 -33.63 -20.21 -22.42
C ASP A 145 -35.15 -20.16 -22.66
#